data_AF-A0A349B0W9-F1
#
_entry.id   AF-A0A349B0W9-F1
#
_cell.length_a   1.000
_cell.length_b   1.000
_cell.length_c   1.000
_cell.angle_alpha   90.00
_cell.angle_beta   90.00
_cell.angle_gamma   90.00
#
_symmetry.space_group_name_H-M   'P 1'
#
loop_
_entity.id
_entity.type
_entity.pdbx_description
1 polymer ?
#
loop_
_entity_poly.entity_id
_entity_poly.type
_entity_poly.pdbx_seq_one_letter_code
_entity_poly.pdbx_strand_id
1 'polypeptide(L)' 'MEPLISVCIVTGRRNGMLDEALRCLQDQLDSPTFEVLVCADADPTVEATVRARFPDATVVHVPKTLP' A
#
# COMPACT_ATOMS: atom_id res chain seq x y z
N MET A 1 10.86 10.71 13.14
CA MET A 1 11.75 10.62 11.96
C MET A 1 10.90 10.91 10.75
N GLU A 2 11.35 11.77 9.84
CA GLU A 2 10.66 12.02 8.57
C GLU A 2 11.01 10.93 7.55
N PRO A 3 10.07 10.51 6.69
CA PRO A 3 10.37 9.54 5.63
C PRO A 3 11.31 10.15 4.60
N LEU A 4 12.34 9.41 4.19
CA LEU A 4 13.24 9.82 3.10
C LEU A 4 12.61 9.57 1.73
N ILE A 5 11.75 8.56 1.62
CA ILE A 5 11.04 8.19 0.40
C ILE A 5 9.56 7.91 0.69
N SER A 6 8.71 8.15 -0.31
CA SER A 6 7.31 7.74 -0.29
C SER A 6 7.09 6.64 -1.32
N VAL A 7 6.58 5.49 -0.89
CA VAL A 7 6.23 4.38 -1.78
C VAL A 7 4.75 4.48 -2.12
N CYS A 8 4.46 4.93 -3.35
CA CYS A 8 3.10 5.08 -3.85
C CYS A 8 2.66 3.85 -4.66
N ILE A 9 1.63 3.15 -4.18
CA ILE A 9 1.06 1.99 -4.87
C ILE A 9 -0.35 2.33 -5.34
N VAL A 10 -0.58 2.25 -6.65
CA VAL A 10 -1.93 2.33 -7.24
C VAL A 10 -2.40 0.92 -7.54
N THR A 11 -3.50 0.51 -6.93
CA THR A 11 -4.00 -0.87 -7.04
C THR A 11 -5.52 -0.93 -7.13
N GLY A 12 -6.02 -2.06 -7.61
CA GLY A 12 -7.43 -2.45 -7.53
C GLY A 12 -7.53 -3.85 -6.92
N ARG A 13 -8.38 -4.70 -7.49
CA ARG A 13 -8.77 -6.02 -6.95
C ARG A 13 -7.72 -7.14 -7.04
N ARG A 14 -6.42 -6.83 -7.13
CA ARG A 14 -5.33 -7.82 -7.24
C ARG A 14 -4.63 -8.04 -5.89
N ASN A 15 -5.39 -8.40 -4.86
CA ASN A 15 -4.89 -8.49 -3.48
C ASN A 15 -3.66 -9.39 -3.31
N GLY A 16 -3.56 -10.51 -4.04
CA GLY A 16 -2.38 -11.37 -3.96
C GLY A 16 -1.09 -10.70 -4.44
N MET A 17 -1.15 -9.89 -5.50
CA MET A 17 0.00 -9.12 -5.97
C MET A 17 0.34 -7.98 -5.02
N LEU A 18 -0.68 -7.35 -4.44
CA LEU A 18 -0.51 -6.31 -3.44
C LEU A 18 0.18 -6.86 -2.19
N ASP A 19 -0.30 -7.97 -1.63
CA ASP A 19 0.28 -8.57 -0.43
C ASP A 19 1.76 -8.93 -0.65
N GLU A 20 2.08 -9.50 -1.82
CA GLU A 20 3.46 -9.84 -2.16
C GLU A 20 4.35 -8.59 -2.33
N ALA A 21 3.84 -7.52 -2.95
CA ALA A 21 4.57 -6.26 -3.06
C ALA A 21 4.84 -5.65 -1.68
N LEU A 22 3.84 -5.65 -0.79
CA LEU A 22 3.99 -5.16 0.59
C LEU A 22 4.97 -6.03 1.40
N ARG A 23 4.93 -7.36 1.23
CA ARG A 23 5.91 -8.28 1.83
C ARG A 23 7.32 -7.95 1.38
N CYS A 24 7.54 -7.73 0.08
CA CYS A 24 8.84 -7.33 -0.45
C CYS A 24 9.36 -6.03 0.16
N LEU A 25 8.48 -5.07 0.48
CA LEU A 25 8.86 -3.83 1.18
C LEU A 25 9.25 -4.08 2.64
N GLN A 26 8.55 -4.98 3.35
CA GLN A 26 8.89 -5.35 4.74
C GLN A 26 10.23 -6.09 4.84
N ASP A 27 10.53 -6.92 3.84
CA ASP A 27 11.71 -7.78 3.84
C ASP A 27 12.99 -7.05 3.36
N GLN A 28 12.93 -5.75 3.08
CA GLN A 28 14.10 -4.98 2.65
C GLN A 28 15.13 -4.88 3.78
N LEU A 29 16.38 -5.21 3.46
CA LEU A 29 17.53 -4.98 4.34
C LEU A 29 18.09 -3.57 4.11
N ASP A 30 18.45 -2.88 5.20
CA ASP A 30 19.02 -1.53 5.18
C ASP A 30 18.18 -0.51 4.40
N SER A 31 16.84 -0.65 4.42
CA SER A 31 15.94 0.29 3.76
C SER A 31 16.03 1.67 4.41
N PRO A 32 16.04 2.77 3.64
CA PRO A 32 15.85 4.11 4.20
C PRO A 32 14.47 4.19 4.88
N THR A 33 14.26 5.17 5.76
CA THR A 33 12.91 5.42 6.29
C THR A 33 11.94 5.75 5.16
N PHE A 34 10.79 5.09 5.14
CA PHE A 34 9.77 5.32 4.12
C PHE A 34 8.36 5.31 4.70
N GLU A 35 7.45 5.94 3.96
CA GLU A 35 6.01 5.83 4.16
C GLU A 35 5.36 5.06 3.00
N VAL A 36 4.20 4.45 3.26
CA VAL A 36 3.43 3.72 2.25
C VAL A 36 2.14 4.46 2.00
N LEU A 37 1.93 4.87 0.75
CA LEU A 37 0.74 5.57 0.28
C LEU A 37 0.04 4.68 -0.76
N VAL A 38 -1.20 4.27 -0.48
CA VAL A 38 -1.95 3.38 -1.35
C VAL A 38 -3.19 4.08 -1.89
N CYS A 39 -3.31 4.10 -3.22
CA CYS A 39 -4.52 4.51 -3.92
C CYS A 39 -5.26 3.23 -4.34
N ALA A 40 -6.44 3.02 -3.77
CA ALA A 40 -7.26 1.83 -3.97
C ALA A 40 -8.63 2.19 -4.57
N ASP A 41 -9.27 1.25 -5.27
CA ASP A 41 -10.70 1.36 -5.53
C ASP A 41 -11.51 1.17 -4.23
N ALA A 42 -12.84 1.20 -4.33
CA ALA A 42 -13.73 1.02 -3.17
C ALA A 42 -13.76 -0.44 -2.64
N ASP A 43 -12.73 -1.26 -2.89
CA ASP A 43 -12.62 -2.62 -2.37
C ASP A 43 -12.06 -2.61 -0.95
N PRO A 44 -12.85 -3.01 0.08
CA PRO A 44 -12.40 -3.01 1.47
C PRO A 44 -11.27 -4.01 1.75
N THR A 45 -11.09 -5.01 0.89
CA THR A 45 -10.04 -6.03 1.08
C THR A 45 -8.63 -5.48 0.84
N VAL A 46 -8.51 -4.41 0.03
CA VAL A 46 -7.24 -3.72 -0.21
C VAL A 46 -6.75 -3.05 1.07
N GLU A 47 -7.62 -2.26 1.73
CA GLU A 47 -7.26 -1.58 2.98
C GLU A 47 -6.86 -2.59 4.06
N ALA A 48 -7.64 -3.67 4.22
CA ALA A 48 -7.32 -4.72 5.19
C ALA A 48 -5.94 -5.35 4.93
N THR A 49 -5.60 -5.62 3.66
CA THR A 49 -4.28 -6.16 3.27
C THR A 49 -3.16 -5.19 3.59
N VAL A 50 -3.33 -3.91 3.26
CA VAL A 50 -2.33 -2.86 3.53
C VAL A 50 -2.10 -2.71 5.03
N ARG A 51 -3.18 -2.57 5.82
CA ARG A 51 -3.11 -2.35 7.27
C ARG A 51 -2.53 -3.54 8.03
N ALA A 52 -2.71 -4.76 7.52
CA ALA A 52 -2.11 -5.96 8.11
C ALA A 52 -0.57 -5.96 8.01
N ARG A 53 -0.01 -5.29 7.01
CA ARG A 53 1.44 -5.20 6.74
C ARG A 53 2.05 -3.90 7.26
N PHE A 54 1.38 -2.79 7.01
CA PHE A 54 1.80 -1.43 7.37
C PHE A 54 0.64 -0.71 8.07
N PRO A 55 0.53 -0.82 9.41
CA PRO A 55 -0.54 -0.21 10.18
C PRO A 55 -0.65 1.30 9.99
N ASP A 56 0.49 1.98 9.78
CA ASP A 56 0.59 3.43 9.64
C ASP A 56 0.48 3.92 8.18
N ALA A 57 0.24 3.03 7.21
CA ALA A 57 0.11 3.40 5.80
C ALA A 57 -1.05 4.38 5.58
N THR A 58 -0.94 5.26 4.60
CA THR A 58 -2.08 6.06 4.15
C THR A 58 -2.80 5.32 3.03
N VAL A 59 -4.09 5.06 3.19
CA VAL A 59 -4.92 4.45 2.14
C VAL A 59 -5.98 5.47 1.72
N VAL A 60 -6.01 5.77 0.42
CA VAL A 60 -6.99 6.66 -0.19
C VAL A 60 -7.84 5.85 -1.15
N HIS A 61 -9.16 5.94 -0.99
CA HIS A 61 -10.10 5.31 -1.89
C HIS A 61 -10.50 6.30 -2.98
N VAL A 62 -10.26 5.91 -4.23
CA VAL A 62 -10.80 6.65 -5.37
C VAL A 62 -12.19 6.11 -5.72
N PRO A 63 -13.18 6.98 -5.98
CA PRO A 63 -14.42 6.56 -6.63
C PRO A 63 -14.05 5.80 -7.90
N LYS A 64 -14.76 4.72 -8.22
CA LYS A 64 -14.57 4.00 -9.49
C LYS A 64 -14.60 4.99 -10.66
N THR A 65 -13.44 5.37 -11.17
CA THR A 65 -13.31 6.18 -12.37
C THR A 65 -13.23 5.24 -13.58
N LEU A 66 -14.42 4.74 -13.96
CA LEU A 66 -14.88 4.19 -15.26
C LEU A 66 -14.04 3.07 -15.95
N PRO A 67 -14.66 2.19 -16.76
CA PRO A 67 -15.80 1.27 -16.55
C PRO A 67 -15.36 -0.12 -16.04
#